data_AF-A0A1W6EVE0-F1
#
_entry.id   AF-A0A1W6EVE0-F1
#
_cell.length_a   1.000
_cell.length_b   1.000
_cell.length_c   1.000
_cell.angle_alpha   90.00
_cell.angle_beta   90.00
_cell.angle_gamma   90.00
#
_symmetry.space_group_name_H-M   'P 1'
#
loop_
_entity.id
_entity.type
_entity.pdbx_description
1 polymer ?
#
loop_
_entity_poly.entity_id
_entity_poly.type
_entity_poly.pdbx_seq_one_letter_code
_entity_poly.pdbx_strand_id
1 'polypeptide(L)'
;GDTIFVKISAKTGKNVEELLQMILLQADVMELKADPNQKAIGTVIEARLDKGRGSVADILVQQGTLKVGDPIVVGDTFGRVRVMTNDKGRRVKKATPSTPVEITGLNDVPEAADKLVVFDDEKTARSVGEQRAKNALEKQRENVQHVTLDNLFDTMKKENMKEVDIVL
;
A
#
# COMPACT_ATOMS: atom_id res chain seq x y z
N GLY A 1 -8.40 -4.33 -34.02
CA GLY A 1 -8.58 -3.06 -33.30
C GLY A 1 -9.03 -3.48 -31.94
N ASP A 2 -8.10 -3.54 -30.99
CA ASP A 2 -8.16 -4.52 -29.90
C ASP A 2 -8.73 -3.91 -28.61
N THR A 3 -9.23 -2.68 -28.71
CA THR A 3 -9.78 -1.89 -27.60
C THR A 3 -11.29 -1.81 -27.74
N ILE A 4 -12.01 -2.23 -26.71
CA ILE A 4 -13.47 -2.14 -26.62
C ILE A 4 -13.85 -0.69 -26.27
N PHE A 5 -14.84 -0.14 -26.96
CA PHE A 5 -15.36 1.22 -26.70
C PHE A 5 -16.84 1.16 -26.29
N VAL A 6 -17.18 1.83 -25.19
CA VAL A 6 -18.58 1.98 -24.72
C VAL A 6 -18.89 3.45 -24.49
N LYS A 7 -19.91 3.98 -25.16
CA LYS A 7 -20.34 5.38 -25.01
C LYS A 7 -21.24 5.51 -23.79
N ILE A 8 -20.75 6.13 -22.71
CA ILE A 8 -21.50 6.25 -21.44
C ILE A 8 -21.91 7.69 -21.12
N SER A 9 -22.86 7.84 -20.19
CA SER A 9 -23.13 9.10 -19.49
C SER A 9 -23.31 8.83 -17.99
N ALA A 10 -22.35 9.27 -17.18
CA ALA A 10 -22.42 9.12 -15.71
C ALA A 10 -23.56 9.96 -15.10
N LYS A 11 -23.98 11.04 -15.75
CA LYS A 11 -25.06 11.91 -15.26
C LYS A 11 -26.45 11.28 -15.44
N THR A 12 -26.68 10.60 -16.56
CA THR A 12 -27.98 10.00 -16.87
C THR A 12 -28.02 8.49 -16.65
N GLY A 13 -26.87 7.88 -16.34
CA GLY A 13 -26.72 6.43 -16.21
C GLY A 13 -26.74 5.67 -17.54
N LYS A 14 -26.66 6.37 -18.68
CA LYS A 14 -26.71 5.73 -20.00
C LYS A 14 -25.52 4.78 -20.19
N ASN A 15 -25.81 3.55 -20.60
CA ASN A 15 -24.86 2.50 -20.97
C ASN A 15 -23.88 2.07 -19.85
N VAL A 16 -24.20 2.32 -18.58
CA VAL A 16 -23.41 1.82 -17.44
C VAL A 16 -23.46 0.29 -17.36
N GLU A 17 -24.64 -0.30 -17.62
CA GLU A 17 -24.81 -1.75 -17.66
C GLU A 17 -23.99 -2.39 -18.80
N GLU A 18 -23.99 -1.76 -19.97
CA GLU A 18 -23.18 -2.21 -21.11
C GLU A 18 -21.67 -2.16 -20.79
N LEU A 19 -21.22 -1.10 -20.10
CA LEU A 19 -19.83 -1.01 -19.64
C LEU A 19 -19.48 -2.14 -18.67
N LEU A 20 -20.36 -2.44 -17.71
CA LEU A 20 -20.15 -3.53 -16.77
C LEU A 20 -20.02 -4.88 -17.48
N GLN A 21 -20.89 -5.15 -18.47
CA GLN A 21 -20.83 -6.37 -19.27
C GLN A 21 -19.52 -6.49 -20.04
N MET A 22 -19.03 -5.39 -20.63
CA MET A 22 -17.74 -5.40 -21.33
C MET A 22 -16.55 -5.62 -20.38
N ILE A 23 -16.60 -5.09 -19.16
CA ILE A 23 -15.57 -5.35 -18.13
C ILE A 23 -15.57 -6.85 -17.74
N LEU A 24 -16.73 -7.45 -17.54
CA LEU A 24 -16.85 -8.87 -17.22
C LEU A 24 -16.33 -9.75 -18.37
N LEU A 25 -16.72 -9.44 -19.61
CA LEU A 25 -16.22 -10.13 -20.81
C LEU A 25 -14.70 -10.07 -20.90
N GLN A 26 -14.12 -8.89 -20.66
CA GLN A 26 -12.67 -8.71 -20.68
C GLN A 26 -11.99 -9.52 -19.56
N ALA A 27 -12.56 -9.55 -18.36
CA ALA A 27 -12.03 -10.32 -17.23
C ALA A 27 -12.03 -11.83 -17.52
N ASP A 28 -13.09 -12.34 -18.17
CA ASP A 28 -13.19 -13.74 -18.58
C ASP A 28 -12.14 -14.10 -19.63
N VAL A 29 -11.94 -13.24 -20.64
CA VAL A 29 -10.89 -13.42 -21.67
C VAL A 29 -9.48 -13.44 -21.06
N MET A 30 -9.25 -12.67 -19.99
CA MET A 30 -7.95 -12.62 -19.30
C MET A 30 -7.71 -13.81 -18.36
N GLU A 31 -8.73 -14.64 -18.09
CA GLU A 31 -8.67 -15.76 -17.15
C GLU A 31 -8.02 -15.42 -15.80
N LEU A 32 -8.39 -14.28 -15.20
CA LEU A 32 -7.82 -13.82 -13.93
C LEU A 32 -8.04 -14.85 -12.81
N LYS A 33 -6.96 -15.31 -12.17
CA LYS A 33 -6.97 -16.34 -11.12
C LYS A 33 -6.22 -15.86 -9.88
N ALA A 34 -6.72 -16.25 -8.71
CA ALA A 34 -6.05 -16.08 -7.44
C ALA A 34 -6.31 -17.28 -6.53
N ASP A 35 -5.29 -17.72 -5.80
CA ASP A 35 -5.44 -18.83 -4.84
C ASP A 35 -5.78 -18.26 -3.45
N PRO A 36 -6.96 -18.54 -2.89
CA PRO A 36 -7.35 -18.08 -1.55
C PRO A 36 -6.73 -18.91 -0.42
N ASN A 37 -6.16 -20.09 -0.70
CA ASN A 37 -5.70 -21.04 0.33
C ASN A 37 -4.27 -20.78 0.82
N GLN A 38 -3.52 -19.95 0.10
CA GLN A 38 -2.18 -19.52 0.51
C GLN A 38 -2.23 -18.32 1.47
N LYS A 39 -1.05 -17.94 1.97
CA LYS A 39 -0.86 -16.75 2.80
C LYS A 39 -1.17 -15.49 2.01
N ALA A 40 -1.68 -14.48 2.70
CA ALA A 40 -2.08 -13.26 2.04
C ALA A 40 -0.86 -12.49 1.50
N ILE A 41 -0.97 -12.07 0.25
CA ILE A 41 -0.12 -11.06 -0.37
C ILE A 41 -1.04 -9.94 -0.83
N GLY A 42 -0.66 -8.71 -0.54
CA GLY A 42 -1.44 -7.55 -0.92
C GLY A 42 -0.58 -6.33 -1.19
N THR A 43 -1.25 -5.25 -1.56
CA THR A 43 -0.61 -3.96 -1.82
C THR A 43 -1.35 -2.87 -1.05
N VAL A 44 -0.59 -1.95 -0.45
CA VAL A 44 -1.13 -0.76 0.19
C VAL A 44 -1.65 0.19 -0.88
N ILE A 45 -2.92 0.56 -0.75
CA ILE A 45 -3.54 1.61 -1.57
C ILE A 45 -3.23 2.95 -0.93
N GLU A 46 -3.57 3.10 0.34
CA GLU A 46 -3.43 4.32 1.12
C GLU A 46 -3.07 3.96 2.57
N ALA A 47 -2.36 4.86 3.25
CA ALA A 47 -2.01 4.70 4.65
C ALA A 47 -2.01 6.06 5.36
N ARG A 48 -2.37 6.05 6.63
CA ARG A 48 -2.48 7.26 7.46
C ARG A 48 -2.35 6.95 8.94
N LEU A 49 -1.98 7.98 9.71
CA LEU A 49 -2.03 7.94 11.16
C LEU A 49 -3.39 8.47 11.66
N ASP A 50 -4.15 7.62 12.34
CA ASP A 50 -5.46 7.98 12.89
C ASP A 50 -5.38 8.17 14.41
N LYS A 51 -6.01 9.26 14.90
CA LYS A 51 -6.02 9.62 16.32
C LYS A 51 -6.85 8.60 17.11
N GLY A 52 -6.15 7.72 17.83
CA GLY A 52 -6.74 6.71 18.71
C GLY A 52 -6.75 5.29 18.13
N ARG A 53 -6.59 5.15 16.81
CA ARG A 53 -6.44 3.84 16.15
C ARG A 53 -4.98 3.51 15.80
N GLY A 54 -4.10 4.52 15.77
CA GLY A 54 -2.69 4.36 15.41
C GLY A 54 -2.50 4.32 13.90
N SER A 55 -1.50 3.55 13.43
CA SER A 55 -1.28 3.35 12.00
C SER A 55 -2.42 2.54 11.38
N VAL A 56 -3.03 3.11 10.34
CA VAL A 56 -4.13 2.54 9.55
C VAL A 56 -3.68 2.44 8.10
N ALA A 57 -3.92 1.30 7.47
CA ALA A 57 -3.59 1.08 6.07
C ALA A 57 -4.75 0.40 5.33
N ASP A 58 -5.09 0.94 4.16
CA ASP A 58 -6.05 0.38 3.22
C ASP A 58 -5.31 -0.51 2.23
N ILE A 59 -5.65 -1.79 2.20
CA ILE A 59 -4.91 -2.82 1.50
C ILE A 59 -5.81 -3.58 0.55
N LEU A 60 -5.32 -3.79 -0.67
CA LEU A 60 -5.93 -4.72 -1.61
C LEU A 60 -5.26 -6.08 -1.47
N VAL A 61 -6.03 -7.09 -1.04
CA VAL A 61 -5.55 -8.48 -1.02
C VAL A 61 -5.53 -9.01 -2.46
N GLN A 62 -4.37 -9.42 -2.95
CA GLN A 62 -4.19 -9.91 -4.32
C GLN A 62 -4.15 -11.44 -4.39
N GLN A 63 -3.58 -12.08 -3.38
CA GLN A 63 -3.44 -13.53 -3.27
C GLN A 63 -3.67 -13.95 -1.82
N GLY A 64 -4.10 -15.20 -1.61
CA GLY A 64 -4.32 -15.78 -0.30
C GLY A 64 -5.48 -15.15 0.47
N THR A 65 -5.57 -15.47 1.76
CA THR A 65 -6.59 -14.93 2.65
C THR A 65 -5.95 -14.24 3.85
N LEU A 66 -6.19 -12.94 4.01
CA LEU A 66 -5.76 -12.16 5.17
C LEU A 66 -6.74 -12.35 6.32
N LYS A 67 -6.24 -12.57 7.54
CA LYS A 67 -7.07 -12.77 8.73
C LYS A 67 -6.66 -11.82 9.85
N VAL A 68 -7.62 -11.54 10.72
CA VAL A 68 -7.34 -10.84 11.98
C VAL A 68 -6.43 -11.71 12.84
N GLY A 69 -5.33 -11.13 13.32
CA GLY A 69 -4.31 -11.81 14.11
C GLY A 69 -3.12 -12.31 13.30
N ASP A 70 -3.13 -12.17 11.98
CA ASP A 70 -1.98 -12.56 11.15
C ASP A 70 -0.77 -11.64 11.41
N PRO A 71 0.45 -12.20 11.57
CA PRO A 71 1.67 -11.41 11.57
C PRO A 71 2.04 -11.02 10.14
N ILE A 72 2.32 -9.73 9.93
CA ILE A 72 2.50 -9.14 8.61
C ILE A 72 3.74 -8.26 8.55
N VAL A 73 4.32 -8.19 7.36
CA VAL A 73 5.33 -7.19 6.98
C VAL A 73 4.76 -6.40 5.81
N VAL A 74 4.83 -5.08 5.88
CA VAL A 74 4.32 -4.16 4.86
C VAL A 74 5.43 -3.17 4.52
N GLY A 75 6.03 -3.32 3.34
CA GLY A 75 7.23 -2.54 2.98
C GLY A 75 8.35 -2.76 4.01
N ASP A 76 8.72 -1.65 4.67
CA ASP A 76 9.72 -1.58 5.73
C ASP A 76 9.10 -1.59 7.15
N THR A 77 7.78 -1.74 7.25
CA THR A 77 7.03 -1.81 8.51
C THR A 77 6.60 -3.25 8.82
N PHE A 78 6.21 -3.51 10.06
CA PHE A 78 5.72 -4.82 10.48
C PHE A 78 4.66 -4.72 11.58
N GLY A 79 3.93 -5.80 11.80
CA GLY A 79 3.00 -5.83 12.90
C GLY A 79 2.07 -7.02 12.86
N ARG A 80 0.91 -6.84 13.50
CA ARG A 80 -0.12 -7.86 13.58
C ARG A 80 -1.46 -7.24 13.31
N VAL A 81 -2.27 -7.85 12.45
CA VAL A 81 -3.60 -7.35 12.13
C VAL A 81 -4.47 -7.36 13.39
N ARG A 82 -4.78 -6.19 13.95
CA ARG A 82 -5.60 -6.07 15.18
C ARG A 82 -7.08 -5.99 14.86
N VAL A 83 -7.42 -5.13 13.91
CA VAL A 83 -8.78 -4.90 13.43
C VAL A 83 -8.72 -4.82 11.92
N MET A 84 -9.72 -5.41 11.27
CA MET A 84 -9.90 -5.36 9.83
C MET A 84 -11.34 -4.95 9.51
N THR A 85 -11.50 -3.96 8.63
CA THR A 85 -12.78 -3.38 8.22
C THR A 85 -12.88 -3.41 6.70
N ASN A 86 -14.05 -3.71 6.13
CA ASN A 86 -14.24 -3.70 4.68
C ASN A 86 -14.63 -2.30 4.15
N ASP A 87 -14.74 -2.20 2.83
CA ASP A 87 -15.22 -1.04 2.05
C ASP A 87 -16.56 -0.45 2.53
N LYS A 88 -17.39 -1.24 3.21
CA LYS A 88 -18.69 -0.83 3.77
C LYS A 88 -18.63 -0.40 5.24
N GLY A 89 -17.44 -0.27 5.81
CA GLY A 89 -17.24 0.11 7.21
C GLY A 89 -17.59 -1.00 8.21
N ARG A 90 -17.76 -2.25 7.76
CA ARG A 90 -18.10 -3.40 8.63
C ARG A 90 -16.84 -4.15 9.02
N ARG A 91 -16.75 -4.53 10.30
CA ARG A 91 -15.65 -5.38 10.78
C ARG A 91 -15.74 -6.78 10.15
N VAL A 92 -14.61 -7.25 9.64
CA VAL A 92 -14.49 -8.58 9.02
C VAL A 92 -13.34 -9.35 9.66
N LYS A 93 -13.46 -10.68 9.72
CA LYS A 93 -12.43 -11.56 10.30
C LYS A 93 -11.45 -12.12 9.27
N LYS A 94 -11.87 -12.15 8.00
CA LYS A 94 -11.10 -12.66 6.87
C LYS A 94 -11.35 -11.79 5.63
N ALA A 95 -10.34 -11.63 4.80
CA ALA A 95 -10.40 -10.96 3.51
C ALA A 95 -9.77 -11.88 2.45
N THR A 96 -10.55 -12.25 1.45
CA THR A 96 -10.13 -13.09 0.32
C THR A 96 -9.49 -12.25 -0.79
N PRO A 97 -8.91 -12.86 -1.85
CA PRO A 97 -8.38 -12.10 -2.98
C PRO A 97 -9.42 -11.14 -3.57
N SER A 98 -8.93 -10.04 -4.14
CA SER A 98 -9.71 -8.93 -4.71
C SER A 98 -10.57 -8.16 -3.72
N THR A 99 -10.38 -8.36 -2.41
CA THR A 99 -11.12 -7.63 -1.37
C THR A 99 -10.27 -6.51 -0.79
N PRO A 100 -10.71 -5.23 -0.90
CA PRO A 100 -10.06 -4.14 -0.20
C PRO A 100 -10.45 -4.16 1.29
N VAL A 101 -9.47 -3.99 2.17
CA VAL A 101 -9.67 -3.94 3.61
C VAL A 101 -8.78 -2.92 4.28
N GLU A 102 -9.36 -2.20 5.24
CA GLU A 102 -8.64 -1.32 6.15
C GLU A 102 -8.15 -2.13 7.34
N ILE A 103 -6.84 -2.09 7.62
CA ILE A 103 -6.24 -2.76 8.77
C ILE A 103 -5.61 -1.78 9.75
N THR A 104 -5.39 -2.26 10.97
CA THR A 104 -4.64 -1.58 12.02
C THR A 104 -3.69 -2.55 12.71
N GLY A 105 -2.73 -2.01 13.48
CA GLY A 105 -1.79 -2.81 14.27
C GLY A 105 -0.39 -2.93 13.66
N LEU A 106 -0.09 -2.06 12.70
CA LEU A 106 1.27 -1.79 12.25
C LEU A 106 2.00 -0.91 13.27
N ASN A 107 3.32 -1.07 13.33
CA ASN A 107 4.21 -0.29 14.18
C ASN A 107 4.43 1.14 13.66
N ASP A 108 4.43 1.33 12.34
CA ASP A 108 4.56 2.62 11.67
C ASP A 108 3.58 2.72 10.48
N VAL A 109 3.49 3.88 9.85
CA VAL A 109 2.65 4.12 8.67
C VAL A 109 3.42 3.66 7.42
N PRO A 110 2.94 2.63 6.69
CA PRO A 110 3.59 2.19 5.45
C PRO A 110 3.38 3.20 4.33
N GLU A 111 4.15 3.06 3.25
CA GLU A 111 3.98 3.89 2.05
C GLU A 111 2.92 3.31 1.10
N ALA A 112 2.35 4.17 0.27
CA ALA A 112 1.47 3.72 -0.81
C ALA A 112 2.27 2.83 -1.78
N ALA A 113 1.61 1.81 -2.35
CA ALA A 113 2.20 0.77 -3.18
C ALA A 113 3.16 -0.22 -2.48
N ASP A 114 3.35 -0.11 -1.15
CA ASP A 114 4.09 -1.12 -0.40
C ASP A 114 3.42 -2.50 -0.48
N LYS A 115 4.25 -3.54 -0.50
CA LYS A 115 3.78 -4.93 -0.51
C LYS A 115 3.55 -5.43 0.91
N LEU A 116 2.36 -5.96 1.15
CA LEU A 116 2.02 -6.74 2.33
C LEU A 116 2.31 -8.22 2.09
N VAL A 117 2.94 -8.87 3.06
CA VAL A 117 3.12 -10.33 3.11
C VAL A 117 2.79 -10.84 4.51
N VAL A 118 1.98 -11.90 4.58
CA VAL A 118 1.68 -12.64 5.82
C VAL A 118 2.75 -13.70 6.09
N PHE A 119 3.16 -13.82 7.35
CA PHE A 119 4.15 -14.79 7.84
C PHE A 119 3.49 -15.85 8.73
N ASP A 120 4.21 -16.93 9.06
CA ASP A 120 3.70 -17.96 9.99
C ASP A 120 3.76 -17.51 11.44
N ASP A 121 4.83 -16.78 11.79
CA ASP A 121 5.14 -16.43 13.16
C ASP A 121 5.54 -14.96 13.27
N GLU A 122 5.24 -14.37 14.43
CA GLU A 122 5.50 -12.96 14.69
C GLU A 122 7.00 -12.65 14.79
N LYS A 123 7.82 -13.62 15.21
CA LYS A 123 9.26 -13.42 15.39
C LYS A 123 9.95 -13.26 14.04
N THR A 124 9.64 -14.10 13.06
CA THR A 124 10.19 -13.98 11.70
C THR A 124 9.70 -12.72 11.02
N ALA A 125 8.40 -12.40 11.11
CA ALA A 125 7.85 -11.15 10.57
C ALA A 125 8.58 -9.92 11.13
N ARG A 126 8.75 -9.89 12.46
CA ARG A 126 9.48 -8.81 13.14
C ARG A 126 10.93 -8.71 12.68
N SER A 127 11.67 -9.82 12.68
CA SER A 127 13.08 -9.81 12.26
C SER A 127 13.25 -9.34 10.81
N VAL A 128 12.36 -9.75 9.91
CA VAL A 128 12.40 -9.32 8.50
C VAL A 128 12.05 -7.83 8.38
N GLY A 129 11.02 -7.37 9.08
CA GLY A 129 10.63 -5.96 9.09
C GLY A 129 11.71 -5.05 9.67
N GLU A 130 12.30 -5.41 10.80
CA GLU A 130 13.40 -4.66 11.42
C GLU A 130 14.62 -4.57 10.51
N GLN A 131 14.99 -5.66 9.83
CA GLN A 131 16.09 -5.65 8.88
C GLN A 131 15.80 -4.73 7.69
N ARG A 132 14.56 -4.74 7.16
CA ARG A 132 14.15 -3.86 6.06
C ARG A 132 14.17 -2.39 6.45
N ALA A 133 13.58 -2.05 7.61
CA ALA A 133 13.62 -0.71 8.17
C ALA A 133 15.05 -0.19 8.34
N LYS A 134 15.96 -1.03 8.85
CA LYS A 134 17.37 -0.68 9.00
C LYS A 134 18.03 -0.39 7.64
N ASN A 135 17.84 -1.28 6.67
CA ASN A 135 18.41 -1.10 5.33
C ASN A 135 17.85 0.16 4.63
N ALA A 136 16.57 0.48 4.84
CA ALA A 136 15.94 1.68 4.30
C ALA A 136 16.54 2.95 4.90
N LEU A 137 16.76 2.96 6.22
CA LEU A 137 17.43 4.05 6.92
C LEU A 137 18.88 4.25 6.46
N GLU A 138 19.62 3.17 6.21
CA GLU A 138 20.98 3.22 5.67
C GLU A 138 21.00 3.82 4.26
N LYS A 139 20.11 3.38 3.37
CA LYS A 139 19.97 3.97 2.02
C LYS A 139 19.58 5.44 2.06
N GLN A 140 18.70 5.83 2.97
CA GLN A 140 18.31 7.23 3.14
C GLN A 140 19.52 8.08 3.53
N ARG A 141 20.41 7.55 4.39
CA ARG A 141 21.66 8.22 4.79
C ARG A 141 22.67 8.31 3.65
N GLU A 142 22.78 7.30 2.80
CA GLU A 142 23.65 7.32 1.62
C GLU A 142 23.22 8.39 0.60
N ASN A 143 21.91 8.63 0.46
CA ASN A 143 21.36 9.65 -0.41
C ASN A 143 21.53 11.08 0.12
N VAL A 144 21.89 11.27 1.40
CA VAL A 144 22.28 12.58 1.92
C VAL A 144 23.69 12.87 1.39
N GLN A 145 23.79 13.80 0.43
CA GLN A 145 25.08 14.26 -0.08
C GLN A 145 26.01 14.60 1.09
N HIS A 146 27.15 13.92 1.14
CA HIS A 146 28.19 14.25 2.09
C HIS A 146 28.65 15.68 1.79
N VAL A 147 28.33 16.60 2.68
CA VAL A 147 28.72 18.00 2.56
C VAL A 147 30.24 18.06 2.73
N THR A 148 30.96 18.21 1.62
CA THR A 148 32.41 18.41 1.60
C THR A 148 32.72 19.91 1.65
N LEU A 149 33.91 20.28 2.13
CA LEU A 149 34.37 21.68 2.13
C LEU A 149 34.32 22.31 0.74
N ASP A 150 34.60 21.54 -0.31
CA ASP A 150 34.56 22.01 -1.70
C ASP A 150 33.12 22.34 -2.17
N ASN A 151 32.13 21.52 -1.81
CA ASN A 151 30.73 21.76 -2.18
C ASN A 151 30.06 22.85 -1.32
N LEU A 152 30.53 23.05 -0.08
CA LEU A 152 30.04 24.11 0.82
C LEU A 152 30.22 25.52 0.23
N PHE A 153 31.38 25.76 -0.39
CA PHE A 153 31.67 27.05 -1.03
C PHE A 153 30.81 27.31 -2.27
N ASP A 154 30.44 26.26 -3.01
CA ASP A 154 29.55 26.36 -4.17
C ASP A 154 28.07 26.53 -3.76
N THR A 155 27.63 25.93 -2.65
CA THR A 155 26.30 26.18 -2.08
C THR A 155 26.16 27.60 -1.51
N MET A 156 27.19 28.13 -0.84
CA MET A 156 27.17 29.51 -0.34
C MET A 156 27.14 30.55 -1.47
N LYS A 157 27.80 30.28 -2.62
CA LYS A 157 27.73 31.18 -3.78
C LYS A 157 26.34 31.24 -4.45
N LYS A 158 25.49 30.24 -4.23
CA LYS A 158 24.12 30.19 -4.75
C LYS A 158 23.09 30.98 -3.92
N GLU A 159 23.49 31.56 -2.78
CA GLU A 159 22.61 32.32 -1.86
C GLU A 159 21.91 33.56 -2.44
N ASN A 160 22.12 33.92 -3.71
CA ASN A 160 21.40 35.01 -4.38
C ASN A 160 20.03 34.60 -4.98
N MET A 161 19.57 33.36 -4.76
CA MET A 161 18.22 32.93 -5.15
C MET A 161 17.27 33.03 -3.96
N LYS A 162 16.14 33.73 -4.14
CA LYS A 162 15.08 33.80 -3.13
C LYS A 162 14.37 32.46 -3.07
N GLU A 163 14.51 31.74 -1.96
CA GLU A 163 13.79 30.50 -1.67
C GLU A 163 12.71 30.75 -0.62
N VAL A 164 11.63 29.96 -0.67
CA VAL A 164 10.55 29.96 0.33
C VAL A 164 10.32 28.52 0.73
N ASP A 165 10.73 28.18 1.95
CA ASP A 165 10.51 26.86 2.51
C ASP A 165 9.03 26.66 2.87
N ILE A 166 8.48 25.52 2.46
CA ILE A 166 7.11 25.11 2.80
C ILE A 166 7.20 23.83 3.62
N VAL A 167 6.52 23.82 4.77
CA VAL A 167 6.24 22.60 5.54
C VAL A 167 4.76 22.26 5.31
N LEU A 168 4.50 21.09 4.74
CA LEU A 168 3.16 20.57 4.44
C LEU A 168 2.67 19.65 5.56
#